data_AF-A0A7W1CC12-F1
#
_entry.id   AF-A0A7W1CC12-F1
#
_cell.length_a   1.000
_cell.length_b   1.000
_cell.length_c   1.000
_cell.angle_alpha   90.00
_cell.angle_beta   90.00
_cell.angle_gamma   90.00
#
_symmetry.space_group_name_H-M   'P 1'
#
loop_
_entity.id
_entity.type
_entity.pdbx_description
1 polymer ?
#
loop_
_entity_poly.entity_id
_entity_poly.type
_entity_poly.pdbx_seq_one_letter_code
_entity_poly.pdbx_strand_id
1 'polypeptide(L)'
;MMTMTEILNEIYKLPLKEQTSIKKSLLEKTETTNEVSKQDLWQKLFEGGLITDIPRGISDEEDDFEPIEIEGEPISETIIRERR
;
A
#
# COMPACT_ATOMS: atom_id res chain seq x y z
N MET A 1 24.70 -5.29 -21.77
CA MET A 1 23.89 -5.21 -20.53
C MET A 1 24.83 -5.03 -19.37
N MET A 2 24.60 -4.03 -18.53
CA MET A 2 25.43 -3.77 -17.35
C MET A 2 25.01 -4.71 -16.22
N THR A 3 25.96 -5.30 -15.52
CA THR A 3 25.71 -6.23 -14.40
C THR A 3 25.45 -5.45 -13.11
N MET A 4 24.72 -6.06 -12.16
CA MET A 4 24.39 -5.43 -10.88
C MET A 4 25.64 -5.00 -10.10
N THR A 5 26.72 -5.76 -10.21
CA THR A 5 28.03 -5.47 -9.61
C THR A 5 28.69 -4.23 -10.20
N GLU A 6 28.56 -4.00 -11.50
CA GLU A 6 29.10 -2.81 -12.17
C GLU A 6 28.32 -1.56 -11.78
N ILE A 7 27.00 -1.66 -11.62
CA ILE A 7 26.14 -0.56 -11.15
C ILE A 7 26.53 -0.13 -9.73
N LEU A 8 26.74 -1.09 -8.82
CA LEU A 8 27.16 -0.77 -7.45
C LEU A 8 28.54 -0.09 -7.42
N ASN A 9 29.48 -0.59 -8.22
CA ASN A 9 30.82 -0.01 -8.29
C ASN A 9 30.81 1.43 -8.81
N GLU A 10 29.94 1.74 -9.78
CA GLU A 10 29.76 3.12 -10.25
C GLU A 10 29.12 4.03 -9.18
N ILE A 11 28.14 3.53 -8.42
CA ILE A 11 27.53 4.30 -7.32
C ILE A 11 28.57 4.63 -6.24
N TYR A 12 29.47 3.71 -5.92
CA TYR A 12 30.53 3.93 -4.92
C TYR A 12 31.60 4.95 -5.35
N LYS A 13 31.77 5.19 -6.65
CA LYS A 13 32.71 6.21 -7.18
C LYS A 13 32.17 7.64 -7.06
N LEU A 14 30.87 7.80 -6.82
CA LEU A 14 30.23 9.12 -6.76
C LEU A 14 30.51 9.81 -5.42
N PRO A 15 30.47 11.16 -5.37
CA PRO A 15 30.52 11.92 -4.13
C PRO A 15 29.39 11.54 -3.17
N LEU A 16 29.63 11.65 -1.86
CA LEU A 16 28.65 11.32 -0.80
C LEU A 16 27.27 11.97 -1.00
N LYS A 17 27.23 13.20 -1.52
CA LYS A 17 25.99 13.94 -1.81
C LYS A 17 25.15 13.29 -2.92
N GLU A 18 25.80 12.68 -3.89
CA GLU A 18 25.15 12.02 -5.01
C GLU A 18 24.71 10.61 -4.61
N GLN A 19 25.52 9.91 -3.81
CA GLN A 19 25.13 8.64 -3.20
C GLN A 19 23.87 8.76 -2.33
N THR A 20 23.77 9.81 -1.50
CA THR A 20 22.58 10.05 -0.68
C THR A 20 21.36 10.39 -1.51
N SER A 21 21.52 11.15 -2.59
CA SER A 21 20.43 11.48 -3.52
C SER A 21 19.92 10.23 -4.26
N ILE A 22 20.83 9.35 -4.70
CA ILE A 22 20.47 8.07 -5.31
C ILE A 22 19.75 7.18 -4.31
N LYS A 23 20.27 7.05 -3.09
CA LYS A 23 19.62 6.28 -2.01
C LYS A 23 18.21 6.79 -1.71
N LYS A 24 18.02 8.12 -1.66
CA LYS A 24 16.72 8.75 -1.43
C LYS A 24 15.75 8.45 -2.58
N SER A 25 16.18 8.63 -3.83
CA SER A 25 15.36 8.32 -5.00
C SER A 25 15.00 6.83 -5.09
N LEU A 26 15.90 5.95 -4.68
CA LEU A 26 15.65 4.51 -4.60
C LEU A 26 14.64 4.18 -3.49
N LEU A 27 14.71 4.86 -2.34
CA LEU A 27 13.69 4.74 -1.29
C LEU A 27 12.31 5.20 -1.80
N GLU A 28 12.21 6.39 -2.39
CA GLU A 28 10.94 6.92 -2.92
C GLU A 28 10.33 6.02 -4.01
N LYS A 29 11.17 5.41 -4.86
CA LYS A 29 10.71 4.44 -5.87
C LYS A 29 10.37 3.07 -5.29
N THR A 30 10.97 2.67 -4.17
CA THR A 30 10.62 1.42 -3.49
C THR A 30 9.39 1.58 -2.61
N GLU A 31 9.07 2.77 -2.12
CA GLU A 31 7.78 3.06 -1.46
C GLU A 31 6.58 2.92 -2.42
N THR A 32 6.81 3.08 -3.73
CA THR A 32 5.78 2.85 -4.77
C THR A 32 5.76 1.43 -5.32
N THR A 33 6.73 0.56 -4.95
CA THR A 33 6.83 -0.83 -5.43
C THR A 33 6.95 -1.89 -4.34
N ASN A 34 7.01 -1.52 -3.07
CA ASN A 34 6.93 -2.41 -1.92
C ASN A 34 5.67 -2.13 -1.11
N GLU A 35 4.51 -2.39 -1.72
CA GLU A 35 3.47 -3.05 -0.93
C GLU A 35 3.90 -4.51 -0.70
N VAL A 36 4.97 -4.71 0.08
CA VAL A 36 5.00 -5.94 0.87
C VAL A 36 3.86 -5.72 1.85
N SER A 37 2.69 -6.28 1.54
CA SER A 37 1.55 -6.22 2.45
C SER A 37 2.08 -6.60 3.83
N LYS A 38 1.65 -5.91 4.89
CA LYS A 38 2.05 -6.25 6.27
C LYS A 38 1.90 -7.76 6.52
N GLN A 39 0.91 -8.36 5.88
CA GLN A 39 0.65 -9.79 5.85
C GLN A 39 1.82 -10.62 5.28
N ASP A 40 2.42 -10.21 4.16
CA ASP A 40 3.60 -10.88 3.57
C ASP A 40 4.84 -10.78 4.47
N LEU A 41 4.99 -9.68 5.21
CA LEU A 41 6.06 -9.54 6.20
C LEU A 41 5.85 -10.51 7.37
N TRP A 42 4.63 -10.57 7.93
CA TRP A 42 4.32 -11.48 9.02
C TRP A 42 4.47 -12.95 8.59
N GLN A 43 4.06 -13.28 7.36
CA GLN A 43 4.22 -14.61 6.78
C GLN A 43 5.70 -15.05 6.76
N LYS A 44 6.59 -14.18 6.27
CA LYS A 44 8.03 -14.46 6.23
C LYS A 44 8.65 -14.64 7.63
N LEU A 45 8.18 -13.88 8.61
CA LEU A 45 8.65 -13.98 10.00
C LEU A 45 8.21 -15.30 10.65
N PHE A 46 6.98 -15.74 10.36
CA PHE A 46 6.44 -17.02 10.83
C PHE A 46 7.19 -18.21 10.20
N GLU A 47 7.39 -18.19 8.88
CA GLU A 47 8.17 -19.22 8.17
C GLU A 47 9.62 -19.27 8.63
N GLY A 48 10.20 -18.12 9.00
CA GLY A 48 11.54 -18.02 9.60
C GLY A 48 11.62 -18.47 11.06
N GLY A 49 10.51 -18.84 11.69
CA GLY A 49 10.45 -19.26 13.09
C GLY A 49 10.76 -18.15 14.10
N LEU A 50 10.76 -16.89 13.66
CA LEU A 50 11.00 -15.71 14.50
C LEU A 50 9.77 -15.34 15.33
N ILE A 51 8.58 -15.72 14.86
CA ILE A 51 7.31 -15.60 15.56
C ILE A 51 6.59 -16.94 15.50
N THR A 52 5.80 -17.25 16.54
CA THR A 52 5.04 -18.50 16.64
C THR A 52 3.62 -18.40 16.13
N ASP A 53 3.14 -17.19 15.82
CA ASP A 53 1.81 -16.95 15.26
C ASP A 53 1.79 -15.62 14.48
N ILE A 54 0.93 -15.51 13.49
CA ILE A 54 0.71 -14.27 12.72
C ILE A 54 -0.40 -13.49 13.41
N PRO A 55 -0.17 -12.21 13.79
CA PRO A 55 -1.21 -11.38 14.37
C PRO A 55 -2.39 -11.30 13.40
N ARG A 56 -3.55 -11.84 13.81
CA ARG A 56 -4.79 -11.57 13.12
C ARG A 56 -5.04 -10.08 13.31
N GLY A 57 -5.13 -9.33 12.21
CA GLY A 57 -5.48 -7.92 12.28
C GLY A 57 -6.69 -7.75 13.18
N ILE A 58 -6.68 -6.70 14.01
CA ILE A 58 -7.91 -6.24 14.67
C ILE A 58 -8.90 -6.10 13.51
N SER A 59 -9.97 -6.92 13.50
CA SER A 59 -11.05 -6.75 12.53
C SER A 59 -11.41 -5.28 12.58
N ASP A 60 -11.55 -4.62 11.43
CA ASP A 60 -12.09 -3.27 11.34
C ASP A 60 -13.20 -3.19 12.40
N GLU A 61 -12.92 -2.47 13.49
CA GLU A 61 -13.91 -2.21 14.52
C GLU A 61 -15.10 -1.74 13.73
N GLU A 62 -16.24 -2.43 13.85
CA GLU A 62 -17.44 -2.20 13.06
C GLU A 62 -17.59 -0.69 12.93
N ASP A 63 -17.18 -0.16 11.77
CA ASP A 63 -17.24 1.27 11.50
C ASP A 63 -18.75 1.48 11.49
N ASP A 64 -19.29 1.99 12.59
CA ASP A 64 -20.72 2.10 12.84
C ASP A 64 -21.30 2.80 11.62
N PHE A 65 -21.88 2.02 10.72
CA PHE A 65 -22.28 2.50 9.41
C PHE A 65 -23.47 3.42 9.66
N GLU A 66 -23.21 4.72 9.78
CA GLU A 66 -24.24 5.74 9.94
C GLU A 66 -24.87 5.99 8.57
N PRO A 67 -26.16 5.62 8.36
CA PRO A 67 -26.84 5.92 7.11
C PRO A 67 -26.99 7.43 6.98
N ILE A 68 -26.59 7.99 5.84
CA ILE A 68 -26.88 9.40 5.53
C ILE A 68 -28.35 9.54 5.11
N GLU A 69 -29.08 10.45 5.76
CA GLU A 69 -30.39 10.88 5.27
C GLU A 69 -30.21 11.72 4.00
N ILE A 70 -30.79 11.27 2.89
CA ILE A 70 -30.77 12.00 1.62
C ILE A 70 -32.12 12.73 1.50
N GLU A 71 -32.09 14.06 1.42
CA GLU A 71 -33.29 14.85 1.15
C GLU A 71 -33.74 14.66 -0.31
N GLY A 72 -34.96 14.13 -0.51
CA GLY A 72 -35.56 13.97 -1.83
C GLY A 72 -36.43 12.72 -1.94
N GLU A 73 -37.28 12.65 -2.97
CA GLU A 73 -37.99 11.42 -3.31
C GLU A 73 -37.07 10.47 -4.08
N PRO A 74 -37.17 9.14 -3.88
CA PRO A 74 -36.45 8.17 -4.68
C PRO A 74 -36.76 8.38 -6.17
N ILE A 75 -35.74 8.33 -7.02
CA ILE A 75 -35.89 8.45 -8.49
C ILE A 75 -36.95 7.45 -9.02
N SER A 76 -37.08 6.29 -8.37
CA SER A 76 -38.10 5.28 -8.70
C SER A 76 -39.53 5.80 -8.56
N GLU A 77 -39.82 6.68 -7.60
CA GLU A 77 -41.14 7.29 -7.44
C GLU A 77 -41.38 8.40 -8.46
N THR A 78 -40.35 9.18 -8.80
CA THR A 78 -40.44 10.24 -9.82
C THR A 78 -40.78 9.67 -11.19
N ILE A 79 -40.12 8.58 -11.61
CA ILE A 79 -40.32 7.96 -12.93
C ILE A 79 -41.74 7.40 -13.12
N ILE A 80 -42.38 6.92 -12.05
CA ILE A 80 -43.72 6.31 -12.13
C ILE A 80 -44.80 7.38 -12.34
N ARG A 81 -44.63 8.58 -11.77
CA ARG A 81 -45.60 9.68 -11.90
C ARG A 81 -45.61 10.27 -13.31
N GLU A 82 -44.45 10.38 -13.96
CA GLU A 82 -44.32 11.00 -15.29
C GLU A 82 -44.84 10.13 -16.45
N ARG A 83 -45.18 8.86 -16.21
CA ARG A 83 -45.63 7.91 -17.24
C ARG A 83 -47.14 7.57 -17.19
N ARG A 84 -47.91 8.24 -16.33
CA ARG A 84 -49.38 8.11 -16.27
C ARG A 84 -50.09 9.18 -17.08
#